data_AF-A0AAJ0BNX3-F1
#
_entry.id   AF-A0AAJ0BNX3-F1
#
_cell.length_a   1.000
_cell.length_b   1.000
_cell.length_c   1.000
_cell.angle_alpha   90.00
_cell.angle_beta   90.00
_cell.angle_gamma   90.00
#
_symmetry.space_group_name_H-M   'P 1'
#
loop_
_entity.id
_entity.type
_entity.pdbx_description
1 polymer ?
#
loop_
_entity_poly.entity_id
_entity_poly.type
_entity_poly.pdbx_seq_one_letter_code
_entity_poly.pdbx_strand_id
1 'polypeptide(L)'
;MAKVSKTLHSSRRKSRKAHFSAPSSVRRNIMSAPLSKELREKYNVRSIPVRKDDEVMIVRGANKEKEGKVTSVYRLKYVIHVERVTREKSNGQSVPLGIHPSNVVITKLKLDKDRESILERIKIGRDLAAKSKGKAKA
;
A
#
# COMPACT_ATOMS: atom_id res chain seq x y z
N MET A 1 -2.90 25.44 -9.25
CA MET A 1 -2.29 24.84 -8.03
C MET A 1 -0.81 25.20 -7.97
N ALA A 2 -0.47 26.32 -7.34
CA ALA A 2 0.92 26.69 -7.14
C ALA A 2 1.48 25.93 -5.93
N LYS A 3 2.66 25.34 -6.10
CA LYS A 3 3.37 24.67 -5.02
C LYS A 3 4.05 25.73 -4.14
N VAL A 4 3.71 25.77 -2.86
CA VAL A 4 4.19 26.80 -1.92
C VAL A 4 5.53 26.41 -1.25
N SER A 5 5.83 25.12 -1.13
CA SER A 5 7.09 24.65 -0.51
C SER A 5 8.28 24.80 -1.46
N LYS A 6 9.31 25.52 -1.02
CA LYS A 6 10.57 25.73 -1.74
C LYS A 6 11.49 24.50 -1.73
N THR A 7 11.30 23.58 -0.78
CA THR A 7 12.16 22.40 -0.56
C THR A 7 11.85 21.23 -1.50
N LEU A 8 10.64 21.15 -2.02
CA LEU A 8 10.22 20.04 -2.88
C LEU A 8 10.28 20.49 -4.35
N HIS A 9 10.67 19.60 -5.26
CA HIS A 9 10.67 19.89 -6.70
C HIS A 9 9.34 19.57 -7.40
N SER A 10 8.94 20.33 -8.43
CA SER A 10 7.70 20.08 -9.22
C SER A 10 7.96 19.45 -10.58
N SER A 11 9.20 19.42 -11.08
CA SER A 11 9.49 18.80 -12.38
C SER A 11 9.24 17.29 -12.39
N ARG A 12 8.48 16.88 -13.40
CA ARG A 12 8.22 15.49 -13.78
C ARG A 12 9.49 14.64 -13.87
N ARG A 13 10.58 15.18 -14.43
CA ARG A 13 11.85 14.43 -14.59
C ARG A 13 12.44 14.04 -13.25
N LYS A 14 12.53 14.98 -12.30
CA LYS A 14 13.08 14.71 -10.96
C LYS A 14 12.18 13.75 -10.16
N SER A 15 10.86 13.92 -10.22
CA SER A 15 9.92 13.02 -9.53
C SER A 15 9.99 11.58 -10.04
N ARG A 16 10.08 11.38 -11.36
CA ARG A 16 10.22 10.04 -11.95
C ARG A 16 11.55 9.39 -11.58
N LYS A 17 12.65 10.14 -11.65
CA LYS A 17 13.98 9.64 -11.24
C LYS A 17 13.93 9.16 -9.79
N ALA A 18 13.43 10.00 -8.88
CA ALA A 18 13.30 9.64 -7.46
C ALA A 18 12.44 8.38 -7.22
N HIS A 19 11.37 8.18 -7.99
CA HIS A 19 10.54 6.98 -7.87
C HIS A 19 11.26 5.71 -8.35
N PHE A 20 11.82 5.72 -9.57
CA PHE A 20 12.41 4.50 -10.14
C PHE A 20 13.77 4.14 -9.52
N SER A 21 14.53 5.12 -9.04
CA SER A 21 15.81 4.90 -8.34
C SER A 21 15.67 4.80 -6.82
N ALA A 22 14.45 4.70 -6.28
CA ALA A 22 14.23 4.65 -4.84
C ALA A 22 14.91 3.43 -4.19
N PRO A 23 15.51 3.57 -2.98
CA PRO A 23 16.03 2.44 -2.21
C PRO A 23 14.89 1.58 -1.63
N SER A 24 15.19 0.33 -1.26
CA SER A 24 14.19 -0.68 -0.85
C SER A 24 13.28 -0.23 0.31
N SER A 25 13.82 0.51 1.29
CA SER A 25 13.05 1.08 2.40
C SER A 25 12.00 2.08 1.94
N VAL A 26 12.34 2.93 0.97
CA VAL A 26 11.40 3.89 0.36
C VAL A 26 10.39 3.16 -0.51
N ARG A 27 10.81 2.15 -1.29
CA ARG A 27 9.88 1.32 -2.09
C ARG A 27 8.83 0.64 -1.23
N ARG A 28 9.20 0.16 -0.03
CA ARG A 28 8.25 -0.40 0.93
C ARG A 28 7.13 0.58 1.26
N ASN A 29 7.46 1.86 1.50
CA ASN A 29 6.47 2.88 1.84
C ASN A 29 5.60 3.26 0.62
N ILE A 30 6.21 3.36 -0.57
CA ILE A 30 5.49 3.59 -1.83
C ILE A 30 4.49 2.45 -2.09
N MET A 31 4.88 1.21 -1.81
CA MET A 31 4.07 0.00 -1.95
C MET A 31 3.09 -0.20 -0.77
N SER A 32 2.34 0.85 -0.43
CA SER A 32 1.25 0.79 0.54
C SER A 32 -0.08 0.45 -0.13
N ALA A 33 -0.92 -0.30 0.56
CA ALA A 33 -2.29 -0.60 0.13
C ALA A 33 -3.31 -0.04 1.12
N PRO A 34 -4.51 0.36 0.65
CA PRO A 34 -5.62 0.74 1.51
C PRO A 34 -6.11 -0.43 2.38
N LEU A 35 -6.51 -0.13 3.61
CA LEU A 35 -7.21 -1.08 4.48
C LEU A 35 -8.70 -1.18 4.11
N SER A 36 -9.35 -2.31 4.43
CA SER A 36 -10.81 -2.47 4.37
C SER A 36 -11.53 -1.50 5.31
N LYS A 37 -12.84 -1.31 5.14
CA LYS A 37 -13.61 -0.37 5.99
C LYS A 37 -13.55 -0.78 7.46
N GLU A 38 -13.76 -2.06 7.75
CA GLU A 38 -13.68 -2.64 9.09
C GLU A 38 -12.32 -2.42 9.75
N LEU A 39 -11.22 -2.66 9.03
CA LEU A 39 -9.87 -2.43 9.55
C LEU A 39 -9.56 -0.94 9.75
N ARG A 40 -10.11 -0.05 8.90
CA ARG A 40 -9.98 1.40 9.09
C ARG A 40 -10.68 1.87 10.34
N GLU A 41 -11.87 1.36 10.61
CA GLU A 41 -12.63 1.70 11.82
C GLU A 41 -11.92 1.18 13.07
N LYS A 42 -11.44 -0.08 13.04
CA LYS A 42 -10.71 -0.69 14.15
C LYS A 42 -9.40 0.04 14.50
N TYR A 43 -8.58 0.36 13.51
CA TYR A 43 -7.23 0.92 13.74
C TYR A 43 -7.12 2.43 13.52
N ASN A 44 -8.15 3.10 12.96
CA ASN A 44 -8.12 4.49 12.50
C ASN A 44 -7.02 4.81 11.44
N VAL A 45 -6.50 3.80 10.75
CA VAL A 45 -5.44 3.94 9.74
C VAL A 45 -6.02 3.76 8.34
N ARG A 46 -5.64 4.60 7.37
CA ARG A 46 -6.17 4.52 5.99
C ARG A 46 -5.47 3.46 5.12
N SER A 47 -4.15 3.34 5.26
CA SER A 47 -3.30 2.49 4.43
C SER A 47 -2.03 2.11 5.18
N ILE A 48 -1.44 0.96 4.82
CA ILE A 48 -0.19 0.46 5.40
C ILE A 48 0.65 -0.24 4.32
N PRO A 49 1.99 -0.29 4.45
CA PRO A 49 2.84 -1.12 3.59
C PRO A 49 2.43 -2.59 3.58
N VAL A 50 2.25 -3.15 2.38
CA VAL A 50 1.90 -4.56 2.17
C VAL A 50 3.05 -5.47 2.60
N ARG A 51 2.73 -6.58 3.27
CA ARG A 51 3.67 -7.63 3.66
C ARG A 51 3.26 -8.97 3.04
N LYS A 52 4.23 -9.90 3.03
CA LYS A 52 3.94 -11.30 2.81
C LYS A 52 2.96 -11.76 3.90
N ASP A 53 2.04 -12.63 3.49
CA ASP A 53 0.99 -13.22 4.33
C ASP A 53 -0.17 -12.30 4.75
N ASP A 54 -0.22 -11.04 4.30
CA ASP A 54 -1.46 -10.27 4.38
C ASP A 54 -2.51 -10.90 3.45
N GLU A 55 -3.78 -10.90 3.86
CA GLU A 55 -4.89 -11.26 2.97
C GLU A 55 -5.42 -10.02 2.28
N VAL A 56 -5.68 -10.17 0.99
CA VAL A 56 -6.02 -9.05 0.13
C VAL A 56 -7.12 -9.40 -0.87
N MET A 57 -7.93 -8.39 -1.18
CA MET A 57 -8.95 -8.44 -2.24
C MET A 57 -8.58 -7.47 -3.35
N ILE A 58 -8.65 -7.92 -4.60
CA ILE A 58 -8.35 -7.09 -5.78
C ILE A 58 -9.59 -6.25 -6.13
N VAL A 59 -9.41 -4.93 -6.24
CA VAL A 59 -10.53 -4.00 -6.47
C VAL A 59 -10.55 -3.44 -7.89
N ARG A 60 -9.44 -3.56 -8.63
CA ARG A 60 -9.31 -3.04 -10.00
C ARG A 60 -8.56 -4.02 -10.90
N GLY A 61 -8.91 -4.02 -12.19
CA GLY A 61 -8.29 -4.83 -13.23
C GLY A 61 -9.08 -6.10 -13.59
N ALA A 62 -8.53 -6.95 -14.44
CA ALA A 62 -9.20 -8.16 -14.93
C ALA A 62 -9.48 -9.19 -13.82
N ASN A 63 -8.70 -9.18 -12.75
CA ASN A 63 -8.79 -10.13 -11.65
C ASN A 63 -9.55 -9.54 -10.44
N LYS A 64 -10.47 -8.60 -10.69
CA LYS A 64 -11.30 -7.95 -9.67
C LYS A 64 -12.07 -9.00 -8.85
N GLU A 65 -12.32 -8.70 -7.58
CA GLU A 65 -13.12 -9.50 -6.63
C GLU A 65 -12.50 -10.85 -6.25
N LYS A 66 -11.33 -11.19 -6.82
CA LYS A 66 -10.53 -12.30 -6.33
C LYS A 66 -9.83 -11.91 -5.03
N GLU A 67 -9.92 -12.80 -4.06
CA GLU A 67 -9.23 -12.72 -2.78
C GLU A 67 -8.09 -13.73 -2.72
N GLY A 68 -7.05 -13.39 -1.96
CA GLY A 68 -5.96 -14.31 -1.72
C GLY A 68 -4.92 -13.74 -0.78
N LYS A 69 -4.04 -14.62 -0.33
CA LYS A 69 -2.90 -14.25 0.51
C LYS A 69 -1.76 -13.72 -0.35
N VAL A 70 -1.04 -12.71 0.12
CA VAL A 70 0.15 -12.19 -0.57
C VAL A 70 1.30 -13.19 -0.41
N THR A 71 1.71 -13.83 -1.49
CA THR A 71 2.79 -14.83 -1.49
C THR A 71 4.17 -14.18 -1.48
N SER A 72 4.34 -13.10 -2.25
CA SER A 72 5.60 -12.36 -2.33
C SER A 72 5.40 -10.90 -2.72
N VAL A 73 6.32 -10.06 -2.25
CA VAL A 73 6.34 -8.61 -2.51
C VAL A 73 7.59 -8.27 -3.30
N TYR A 74 7.45 -8.10 -4.60
CA TYR A 74 8.57 -7.80 -5.50
C TYR A 74 8.80 -6.30 -5.65
N ARG A 75 9.57 -5.74 -4.72
CA ARG A 75 9.85 -4.29 -4.64
C ARG A 75 10.63 -3.74 -5.83
N LEU A 76 11.44 -4.54 -6.52
CA LEU A 76 12.18 -4.07 -7.69
C LEU A 76 11.23 -3.65 -8.82
N LYS A 77 10.13 -4.39 -9.00
CA LYS A 77 9.12 -4.19 -10.04
C LYS A 77 7.84 -3.48 -9.55
N TYR A 78 7.78 -3.04 -8.29
CA TYR A 78 6.60 -2.42 -7.68
C TYR A 78 5.33 -3.29 -7.74
N VAL A 79 5.50 -4.60 -7.58
CA VAL A 79 4.45 -5.59 -7.78
C VAL A 79 4.32 -6.52 -6.58
N ILE A 80 3.10 -6.94 -6.28
CA ILE A 80 2.78 -8.03 -5.37
C ILE A 80 2.24 -9.23 -6.14
N HIS A 81 2.52 -10.42 -5.64
CA HIS A 81 1.93 -11.66 -6.12
C HIS A 81 0.93 -12.16 -5.09
N VAL A 82 -0.27 -12.47 -5.58
CA VAL A 82 -1.40 -12.93 -4.76
C VAL A 82 -1.65 -14.39 -5.09
N GLU A 83 -1.95 -15.19 -4.08
CA GLU A 83 -2.32 -16.60 -4.25
C GLU A 83 -3.53 -16.74 -5.18
N ARG A 84 -3.58 -17.83 -5.97
CA ARG A 84 -4.65 -18.14 -6.94
C ARG A 84 -4.84 -17.11 -8.06
N VAL A 85 -3.95 -16.10 -8.15
CA VAL A 85 -3.91 -15.12 -9.23
C VAL A 85 -2.74 -15.45 -10.13
N THR A 86 -2.96 -16.41 -11.02
CA THR A 86 -1.99 -16.92 -11.98
C THR A 86 -2.45 -16.71 -13.41
N ARG A 87 -1.53 -16.87 -14.36
CA ARG A 87 -1.79 -16.98 -15.79
C ARG A 87 -1.05 -18.21 -16.30
N GLU A 88 -1.72 -18.98 -17.16
CA GLU A 88 -1.12 -20.11 -17.84
C GLU A 88 -0.24 -19.65 -19.00
N LYS A 89 0.93 -20.27 -19.13
CA LYS A 89 1.81 -20.15 -20.29
C LYS A 89 1.39 -21.16 -21.37
N SER A 90 1.85 -20.96 -22.60
CA SER A 90 1.64 -21.91 -23.70
C SER A 90 2.18 -23.32 -23.42
N ASN A 91 3.14 -23.45 -22.50
CA ASN A 91 3.68 -24.75 -22.06
C ASN A 91 2.89 -25.39 -20.91
N GLY A 92 1.69 -24.86 -20.56
CA GLY A 92 0.83 -25.38 -19.50
C GLY A 92 1.23 -24.99 -18.07
N GLN A 93 2.38 -24.35 -17.87
CA GLN A 93 2.80 -23.93 -16.53
C GLN A 93 2.05 -22.67 -16.07
N SER A 94 1.58 -22.68 -14.82
CA SER A 94 0.99 -21.52 -14.16
C SER A 94 2.06 -20.59 -13.59
N VAL A 95 1.98 -19.29 -13.91
CA VAL A 95 2.88 -18.25 -13.39
C VAL A 95 2.08 -17.18 -12.63
N PRO A 96 2.56 -16.72 -11.46
CA PRO A 96 1.87 -15.67 -10.71
C PRO A 96 1.80 -14.36 -11.50
N LEU A 97 0.61 -13.78 -11.55
CA LEU A 97 0.41 -12.47 -12.16
C LEU A 97 0.89 -11.38 -11.19
N GLY A 98 1.50 -10.34 -11.74
CA GLY A 98 1.93 -9.18 -10.96
C GLY A 98 0.82 -8.15 -10.82
N ILE A 99 0.47 -7.79 -9.59
CA ILE A 99 -0.53 -6.75 -9.29
C ILE A 99 0.12 -5.58 -8.56
N HIS A 100 -0.27 -4.35 -8.89
CA HIS A 100 0.18 -3.18 -8.15
C HIS A 100 -0.61 -3.06 -6.82
N PRO A 101 0.04 -2.81 -5.66
CA PRO A 101 -0.62 -2.81 -4.36
C PRO A 101 -1.72 -1.74 -4.20
N SER A 102 -1.70 -0.67 -5.00
CA SER A 102 -2.77 0.34 -4.98
C SER A 102 -4.11 -0.15 -5.55
N ASN A 103 -4.10 -1.26 -6.30
CA ASN A 103 -5.31 -1.83 -6.93
C ASN A 103 -5.98 -2.87 -6.04
N VAL A 104 -5.54 -2.95 -4.79
CA VAL A 104 -5.84 -4.02 -3.86
C VAL A 104 -6.23 -3.40 -2.52
N VAL A 105 -7.11 -4.05 -1.78
CA VAL A 105 -7.49 -3.68 -0.41
C VAL A 105 -7.10 -4.82 0.52
N ILE A 106 -6.46 -4.48 1.64
CA ILE A 106 -6.10 -5.45 2.67
C ILE A 106 -7.35 -5.78 3.49
N THR A 107 -7.70 -7.06 3.56
CA THR A 107 -8.84 -7.60 4.30
C THR A 107 -8.42 -8.12 5.67
N LYS A 108 -7.28 -8.82 5.77
CA LYS A 108 -6.66 -9.22 7.03
C LYS A 108 -5.18 -8.90 7.07
N LEU A 109 -4.72 -8.41 8.22
CA LEU A 109 -3.33 -8.03 8.45
C LEU A 109 -2.57 -9.16 9.16
N LYS A 110 -1.36 -9.46 8.70
CA LYS A 110 -0.40 -10.23 9.51
C LYS A 110 0.21 -9.33 10.57
N LEU A 111 -0.25 -9.46 11.81
CA LEU A 111 0.23 -8.65 12.94
C LEU A 111 1.57 -9.20 13.47
N ASP A 112 2.46 -8.27 13.77
CA ASP A 112 3.72 -8.46 14.51
C ASP A 112 3.94 -7.19 15.36
N LYS A 113 4.86 -7.27 16.33
CA LYS A 113 5.18 -6.13 17.24
C LYS A 113 5.48 -4.83 16.47
N ASP A 114 6.17 -4.94 15.33
CA ASP A 114 6.51 -3.79 14.49
C ASP A 114 5.32 -3.25 13.69
N ARG A 115 4.34 -4.09 13.31
CA ARG A 115 3.12 -3.63 12.63
C ARG A 115 2.22 -2.90 13.58
N GLU A 116 2.11 -3.42 14.80
CA GLU A 116 1.31 -2.83 15.86
C GLU A 116 1.85 -1.43 16.19
N SER A 117 3.16 -1.29 16.40
CA SER A 117 3.78 0.02 16.63
C SER A 117 3.61 0.99 15.45
N ILE A 118 3.61 0.50 14.20
CA ILE A 118 3.31 1.33 13.03
C ILE A 118 1.85 1.80 13.05
N LEU A 119 0.90 0.90 13.34
CA LEU A 119 -0.52 1.22 13.40
C LEU A 119 -0.82 2.26 14.48
N GLU A 120 -0.28 2.05 15.69
CA GLU A 120 -0.39 2.97 16.81
C GLU A 120 0.18 4.35 16.49
N ARG A 121 1.39 4.39 15.94
CA ARG A 121 2.04 5.65 15.55
C ARG A 121 1.21 6.43 14.53
N ILE A 122 0.64 5.76 13.52
CA ILE A 122 -0.21 6.42 12.51
C ILE A 122 -1.52 6.89 13.15
N LYS A 123 -2.13 6.10 14.03
CA LYS A 123 -3.34 6.46 14.77
C LYS A 123 -3.14 7.73 15.59
N ILE A 124 -2.08 7.79 16.40
CA ILE A 124 -1.74 8.97 17.21
C ILE A 124 -1.57 10.21 16.31
N GLY A 125 -0.81 10.09 15.22
CA GLY A 125 -0.62 11.21 14.28
C GLY A 125 -1.92 11.71 13.66
N ARG A 126 -2.88 10.81 13.42
CA ARG A 126 -4.20 11.16 12.87
C ARG A 126 -5.08 11.85 13.92
N ASP A 127 -5.09 11.35 15.15
CA ASP A 127 -5.88 11.94 16.24
C ASP A 127 -5.41 13.36 16.57
N LEU A 128 -4.09 13.58 16.57
CA LEU A 128 -3.50 14.92 16.71
C LEU A 128 -3.92 15.86 15.57
N ALA A 129 -3.91 15.38 14.32
CA ALA A 129 -4.34 16.16 13.17
C ALA A 129 -5.85 16.47 13.18
N ALA A 130 -6.68 15.58 13.74
CA ALA A 130 -8.10 15.84 13.94
C ALA A 130 -8.32 16.94 14.99
N LYS A 131 -7.60 16.88 16.11
CA LYS A 131 -7.66 17.88 17.20
C LYS A 131 -7.20 19.26 16.73
N SER A 132 -6.11 19.37 15.97
CA SER A 132 -5.60 20.67 15.48
C SER A 132 -6.56 21.34 14.50
N LYS A 133 -7.23 20.56 13.63
CA LYS A 133 -8.27 21.09 12.72
C LYS A 133 -9.54 21.53 13.43
N GLY A 134 -9.90 20.89 14.54
CA GLY A 134 -11.02 21.31 15.39
C GLY A 134 -10.76 22.66 16.06
N LYS A 135 -9.54 22.88 16.55
CA LYS A 135 -9.12 24.15 17.17
C LYS A 135 -8.98 25.33 16.21
N ALA A 136 -8.70 25.09 14.93
CA ALA A 136 -8.58 26.15 13.93
C ALA A 136 -9.92 26.58 13.31
N LYS A 137 -11.02 25.90 13.66
CA LYS A 137 -12.38 26.19 13.21
C LYS A 137 -13.29 26.77 14.30
N ALA A 138 -12.81 26.84 15.53
CA ALA A 138 -13.41 27.55 16.66
C ALA A 138 -12.66 28.85 16.86
#